data_AF-A0A4R8V3A4-F1
#
_entry.id   AF-A0A4R8V3A4-F1
#
_cell.length_a   1.000
_cell.length_b   1.000
_cell.length_c   1.000
_cell.angle_alpha   90.00
_cell.angle_beta   90.00
_cell.angle_gamma   90.00
#
_symmetry.space_group_name_H-M   'P 1'
#
loop_
_entity.id
_entity.type
_entity.pdbx_description
1 polymer ?
#
loop_
_entity_poly.entity_id
_entity_poly.type
_entity_poly.pdbx_seq_one_letter_code
_entity_poly.pdbx_strand_id
1 'polypeptide(L)'
;MPRIVLTWHYPTTGYAAANARYYKSNTGFGGLIEVSLGSGVSTSEPVSGTFTSTFEGALLGGLLGGAGDVGVAAAHSSGLAHLERARHVPAAGRRRNLHDRERLTHYR
;
A
#
# COMPACT_ATOMS: atom_id res chain seq x y z
N MET A 1 5.18 -10.09 -7.13
CA MET A 1 5.65 -8.89 -6.40
C MET A 1 4.51 -8.42 -5.49
N PRO A 2 4.78 -7.85 -4.31
CA PRO A 2 3.71 -7.36 -3.43
C PRO A 2 2.91 -6.28 -4.15
N ARG A 3 1.59 -6.31 -4.05
CA ARG A 3 0.69 -5.33 -4.67
C ARG A 3 -0.27 -4.85 -3.59
N ILE A 4 -0.53 -3.54 -3.56
CA ILE A 4 -1.51 -2.96 -2.64
C ILE A 4 -2.64 -2.37 -3.47
N VAL A 5 -3.86 -2.65 -3.04
CA VAL A 5 -5.07 -2.14 -3.68
C VAL A 5 -5.82 -1.35 -2.62
N LEU A 6 -6.01 -0.07 -2.88
CA LEU A 6 -6.82 0.83 -2.07
C LEU A 6 -8.15 1.06 -2.76
N THR A 7 -9.23 0.81 -2.04
CA THR A 7 -10.57 1.19 -2.47
C THR A 7 -11.01 2.37 -1.63
N TRP A 8 -11.41 3.46 -2.28
CA TRP A 8 -11.76 4.69 -1.59
C TRP A 8 -12.92 5.39 -2.30
N HIS A 9 -13.75 6.05 -1.51
CA HIS A 9 -14.99 6.66 -1.98
C HIS A 9 -14.86 8.17 -2.03
N TYR A 10 -15.32 8.75 -3.14
CA TYR A 10 -15.41 10.20 -3.30
C TYR A 10 -16.63 10.56 -4.16
N PRO A 11 -17.31 11.69 -3.89
CA PRO A 11 -18.39 12.16 -4.76
C PRO A 11 -17.91 12.28 -6.21
N THR A 12 -18.62 11.66 -7.15
CA THR A 12 -18.20 11.60 -8.57
C THR A 12 -18.31 12.94 -9.29
N THR A 13 -19.06 13.89 -8.74
CA THR A 13 -19.23 15.22 -9.32
C THR A 13 -17.96 16.05 -9.15
N GLY A 14 -17.22 16.23 -10.26
CA GLY A 14 -16.04 17.10 -10.32
C GLY A 14 -14.72 16.38 -10.00
N TYR A 15 -14.72 15.05 -9.96
CA TYR A 15 -13.53 14.27 -9.66
C TYR A 15 -13.29 13.14 -10.67
N ALA A 16 -12.07 13.06 -11.19
CA ALA A 16 -11.59 12.00 -12.09
C ALA A 16 -10.36 11.30 -11.50
N ALA A 17 -10.04 10.09 -11.96
CA ALA A 17 -8.88 9.34 -11.45
C ALA A 17 -7.55 10.12 -11.56
N ALA A 18 -7.44 10.98 -12.58
CA ALA A 18 -6.29 11.88 -12.79
C ALA A 18 -6.06 12.89 -11.65
N ASN A 19 -7.08 13.16 -10.83
CA ASN A 19 -7.02 14.12 -9.72
C ASN A 19 -6.54 13.46 -8.40
N ALA A 20 -6.08 12.21 -8.45
CA ALA A 20 -5.62 11.47 -7.27
C ALA A 20 -4.27 11.99 -6.78
N ARG A 21 -4.21 12.26 -5.48
CA ARG A 21 -2.97 12.56 -4.75
C ARG A 21 -2.60 11.38 -3.88
N TYR A 22 -1.31 11.09 -3.84
CA TYR A 22 -0.77 9.96 -3.10
C TYR A 22 0.14 10.44 -1.99
N TYR A 23 0.04 9.77 -0.85
CA TYR A 23 0.78 10.12 0.34
C TYR A 23 1.55 8.90 0.82
N LYS A 24 2.72 9.14 1.40
CA LYS A 24 3.43 8.13 2.18
C LYS A 24 3.63 8.61 3.61
N SER A 25 3.71 7.69 4.55
CA SER A 25 4.17 7.98 5.90
C SER A 25 5.00 6.83 6.46
N ASN A 26 6.04 7.17 7.20
CA ASN A 26 6.82 6.20 7.97
C ASN A 26 6.43 6.20 9.45
N THR A 27 5.55 7.12 9.87
CA THR A 27 5.15 7.34 11.27
C THR A 27 3.63 7.31 11.50
N GLY A 28 2.84 7.03 10.45
CA GLY A 28 1.37 7.06 10.50
C GLY A 28 0.74 8.39 10.09
N PHE A 29 -0.53 8.59 10.45
CA PHE A 29 -1.38 9.70 9.98
C PHE A 29 -0.79 11.11 10.26
N GLY A 30 0.07 11.27 11.27
CA GLY A 30 0.70 12.56 11.61
C GLY A 30 1.93 12.93 10.77
N GLY A 31 2.39 12.05 9.86
CA GLY A 31 3.63 12.22 9.09
C GLY A 31 3.46 12.01 7.59
N LEU A 32 2.29 12.34 7.05
CA LEU A 32 1.96 12.14 5.65
C LEU A 32 2.72 13.14 4.77
N ILE A 33 3.44 12.63 3.78
CA ILE A 33 4.16 13.40 2.78
C ILE A 33 3.53 13.09 1.43
N GLU A 34 3.07 14.13 0.71
CA GLU A 34 2.58 13.98 -0.66
C GLU A 34 3.73 13.56 -1.58
N VAL A 35 3.45 12.62 -2.48
CA VAL A 35 4.43 12.10 -3.42
C VAL A 35 3.87 12.15 -4.83
N SER A 36 4.62 12.80 -5.73
CA SER A 36 4.39 12.66 -7.17
C SER A 36 4.89 11.30 -7.64
N LEU A 37 3.96 10.38 -7.92
CA LEU A 37 4.28 9.04 -8.40
C LEU A 37 4.39 9.08 -9.93
N GLY A 38 5.61 8.99 -10.46
CA GLY A 38 5.85 8.98 -11.91
C GLY A 38 5.44 7.68 -12.61
N SER A 39 5.51 6.54 -11.91
CA SER A 39 5.09 5.21 -12.41
C SER A 39 4.85 4.23 -11.26
N GLY A 40 4.14 3.13 -11.52
CA GLY A 40 3.88 2.09 -10.53
C GLY A 40 2.65 2.32 -9.64
N VAL A 41 1.80 3.29 -9.99
CA VAL A 41 0.44 3.40 -9.45
C VAL A 41 -0.56 3.54 -10.60
N SER A 42 -1.74 2.93 -10.46
CA SER A 42 -2.87 3.13 -11.36
C SER A 42 -4.13 3.37 -10.55
N THR A 43 -4.98 4.29 -10.98
CA THR A 43 -6.29 4.54 -10.35
C THR A 43 -7.37 4.38 -11.39
N SER A 44 -8.38 3.57 -11.09
CA SER A 44 -9.53 3.40 -11.96
C SER A 44 -10.43 4.64 -11.92
N GLU A 45 -11.14 4.89 -13.01
CA GLU A 45 -12.31 5.77 -12.97
C GLU A 45 -13.35 5.25 -11.97
N PRO A 46 -14.20 6.12 -11.42
CA PRO A 46 -15.12 5.72 -10.38
C PRO A 46 -16.24 4.84 -10.91
N VAL A 47 -16.55 3.79 -10.18
CA VAL A 47 -17.80 3.04 -10.33
C VAL A 47 -18.68 3.37 -9.13
N SER A 48 -19.76 4.11 -9.35
CA SER A 48 -20.67 4.57 -8.28
C SER A 48 -19.95 5.30 -7.13
N GLY A 49 -19.01 6.20 -7.45
CA GLY A 49 -18.24 6.96 -6.45
C GLY A 49 -17.05 6.22 -5.85
N THR A 50 -16.83 4.97 -6.26
CA THR A 50 -15.73 4.15 -5.76
C THR A 50 -14.56 4.11 -6.73
N PHE A 51 -13.42 4.58 -6.27
CA PHE A 51 -12.14 4.53 -6.98
C PHE A 51 -11.30 3.37 -6.45
N THR A 52 -10.49 2.78 -7.33
CA THR A 52 -9.54 1.73 -6.95
C THR A 52 -8.14 2.14 -7.38
N SER A 53 -7.25 2.36 -6.40
CA SER A 53 -5.83 2.66 -6.65
C SER A 53 -4.98 1.42 -6.40
N THR A 54 -4.22 1.00 -7.40
CA THR A 54 -3.26 -0.11 -7.33
C THR A 54 -1.84 0.43 -7.27
N PHE A 55 -1.07 -0.03 -6.29
CA PHE A 55 0.36 0.26 -6.15
C PHE A 55 1.17 -1.01 -6.43
N GLU A 56 2.12 -0.88 -7.34
CA GLU A 56 3.01 -1.96 -7.74
C GLU A 56 4.16 -2.16 -6.76
N GLY A 57 4.62 -3.40 -6.61
CA GLY A 57 5.59 -3.77 -5.58
C GLY A 57 6.96 -3.12 -5.69
N ALA A 58 7.39 -2.80 -6.91
CA ALA A 58 8.65 -2.09 -7.16
C ALA A 58 8.59 -0.65 -6.60
N LEU A 59 7.45 0.02 -6.78
CA LEU A 59 7.22 1.34 -6.19
C LEU A 59 7.23 1.26 -4.67
N LEU A 60 6.51 0.29 -4.08
CA LEU A 60 6.45 0.13 -2.62
C LEU A 60 7.82 -0.18 -2.00
N GLY A 61 8.65 -0.98 -2.67
CA GLY A 61 10.01 -1.28 -2.23
C GLY A 61 10.90 -0.03 -2.18
N GLY A 62 10.87 0.80 -3.22
CA GLY A 62 11.67 2.04 -3.29
C GLY A 62 11.11 3.18 -2.42
N LEU A 63 9.78 3.28 -2.31
CA LEU A 63 9.12 4.38 -1.62
C LEU A 63 9.15 4.24 -0.09
N LEU A 64 9.08 3.00 0.42
CA LEU A 64 8.89 2.69 1.84
C LEU A 64 10.10 2.01 2.49
N GLY A 65 11.09 1.56 1.72
CA GLY A 65 12.32 0.94 2.26
C GLY A 65 12.13 -0.32 3.13
N GLY A 66 10.91 -0.86 3.21
CA GLY A 66 10.57 -2.02 4.05
C GLY A 66 9.13 -2.00 4.59
N ALA A 67 8.73 -0.95 5.31
CA ALA A 67 7.37 -0.82 5.83
C ALA A 67 6.98 0.64 6.02
N GLY A 68 5.80 1.01 5.56
CA GLY A 68 5.22 2.34 5.74
C GLY A 68 3.75 2.37 5.35
N ASP A 69 3.10 3.51 5.52
CA ASP A 69 1.69 3.70 5.19
C ASP A 69 1.57 4.44 3.85
N VAL A 70 0.64 4.02 3.00
CA VAL A 70 0.28 4.68 1.74
C VAL A 70 -1.14 5.17 1.82
N GLY A 71 -1.34 6.43 1.43
CA GLY A 71 -2.64 7.09 1.49
C GLY A 71 -3.02 7.68 0.13
N VAL A 72 -4.32 7.90 -0.04
CA VAL A 72 -4.88 8.55 -1.21
C VAL A 72 -5.89 9.61 -0.79
N ALA A 73 -5.86 10.75 -1.47
CA ALA A 73 -6.83 11.82 -1.32
C ALA A 73 -7.21 12.41 -2.68
N ALA A 74 -8.35 13.09 -2.71
CA ALA A 74 -8.74 13.88 -3.86
C ALA A 74 -7.98 15.21 -3.87
N ALA A 75 -7.55 15.70 -5.04
CA ALA A 75 -6.83 16.97 -5.16
C ALA A 75 -7.56 18.20 -4.58
N HIS A 76 -8.89 18.12 -4.47
CA HIS A 76 -9.73 19.20 -3.94
C HIS A 76 -10.28 18.91 -2.53
N SER A 77 -9.91 17.78 -1.90
CA SER A 77 -10.30 17.48 -0.53
C SER A 77 -9.27 18.00 0.46
N SER A 78 -9.76 18.55 1.58
CA SER A 78 -8.93 18.95 2.72
C SER A 78 -8.52 17.77 3.62
N GLY A 79 -8.79 16.52 3.20
CA GLY A 79 -8.57 15.32 4.01
C GLY A 79 -8.26 14.07 3.19
N LEU A 80 -7.55 13.13 3.83
CA LEU A 80 -7.28 11.79 3.31
C LEU A 80 -8.57 11.01 3.13
N ALA A 81 -8.74 10.40 1.97
CA ALA A 81 -9.88 9.52 1.68
C ALA A 81 -9.65 8.11 2.22
N HIS A 82 -8.42 7.58 2.10
CA HIS A 82 -8.05 6.26 2.60
C HIS A 82 -6.56 6.19 2.96
N LEU A 83 -6.23 5.35 3.95
CA LEU A 83 -4.86 5.05 4.37
C LEU A 83 -4.72 3.55 4.60
N GLU A 84 -3.70 2.94 4.00
CA GLU A 84 -3.39 1.52 4.16
C GLU A 84 -1.94 1.33 4.56
N ARG A 85 -1.71 0.39 5.48
CA ARG A 85 -0.38 0.03 5.89
C ARG A 85 0.24 -0.97 4.90
N ALA A 86 1.29 -0.52 4.22
CA ALA A 86 2.09 -1.30 3.31
C ALA A 86 3.29 -1.93 4.02
N ARG A 87 3.28 -3.26 4.17
CA ARG A 87 4.48 -4.01 4.61
C ARG A 87 5.10 -4.72 3.42
N HIS A 88 6.28 -4.26 3.01
CA HIS A 88 7.12 -5.03 2.10
C HIS A 88 7.85 -6.09 2.93
N VAL A 89 7.47 -7.36 2.79
CA VAL A 89 8.27 -8.48 3.32
C VAL A 89 9.29 -8.83 2.24
N PRO A 90 10.57 -8.44 2.38
CA PRO A 90 11.59 -8.87 1.42
C PRO A 90 11.66 -10.40 1.45
N ALA A 91 11.80 -11.01 0.26
CA ALA A 91 11.83 -12.47 0.08
C ALA A 91 12.96 -13.19 0.84
N ALA A 92 13.84 -12.47 1.55
CA ALA A 92 14.94 -13.00 2.33
C ALA A 92 14.57 -13.46 3.76
N GLY A 93 13.28 -13.59 4.09
CA GLY A 93 12.82 -13.98 5.45
C GLY A 93 12.28 -15.39 5.61
N ARG A 94 12.06 -16.17 4.53
CA ARG A 94 11.50 -17.54 4.62
C ARG A 94 12.58 -18.62 4.65
N ARG A 95 13.61 -18.42 5.47
CA ARG A 95 14.55 -19.47 5.89
C ARG A 95 14.72 -19.41 7.40
N ARG A 96 13.65 -19.72 8.14
CA ARG A 96 13.79 -20.14 9.53
C ARG A 96 12.97 -21.40 9.75
N ASN A 97 13.72 -22.48 9.99
CA ASN A 97 13.36 -23.71 10.69
C ASN A 97 12.51 -24.72 9.94
N LEU A 98 13.13 -25.38 8.95
CA LEU A 98 12.80 -26.75 8.60
C LEU A 98 13.99 -27.66 8.97
N HIS A 99 14.48 -27.59 10.20
CA HIS A 99 15.55 -28.48 10.71
C HIS A 99 15.43 -28.71 12.22
N ASP A 100 14.20 -28.89 12.72
CA ASP A 100 14.02 -29.44 14.08
C ASP A 100 12.75 -30.28 14.18
N ARG A 101 12.67 -31.34 13.34
CA ARG A 101 11.63 -32.37 13.44
C ARG A 101 12.19 -33.79 13.44
N GLU A 102 13.46 -33.94 13.79
CA GLU A 102 14.14 -35.23 13.94
C GLU A 102 14.89 -35.32 15.27
N ARG A 103 14.17 -35.22 16.39
CA ARG A 103 14.59 -35.80 17.67
C ARG A 103 13.45 -35.70 18.67
N LEU A 104 12.54 -36.69 18.64
CA LEU A 104 11.78 -37.18 19.81
C LEU A 104 10.81 -38.28 19.37
N THR A 105 11.36 -39.36 18.81
CA THR A 105 10.64 -40.65 18.75
C THR A 105 11.62 -41.79 19.01
N HIS A 106 12.28 -41.78 20.16
CA HIS A 106 12.81 -42.99 20.76
C HIS A 106 12.79 -42.82 22.28
N TYR A 107 11.63 -43.07 22.88
CA TYR A 107 11.52 -43.61 24.24
C TYR A 107 10.11 -44.17 24.45
N ARG A 108 9.91 -45.43 24.05
CA ARG A 108 9.21 -46.47 24.80
C ARG A 108 9.31 -47.79 24.06
#